data_AF-A0AAP6H1Z4-F1
#
_entry.id   AF-A0AAP6H1Z4-F1
#
_cell.length_a   1.000
_cell.length_b   1.000
_cell.length_c   1.000
_cell.angle_alpha   90.00
_cell.angle_beta   90.00
_cell.angle_gamma   90.00
#
_symmetry.space_group_name_H-M   'P 1'
#
loop_
_entity.id
_entity.type
_entity.pdbx_description
1 polymer ?
#
loop_
_entity_poly.entity_id
_entity_poly.type
_entity_poly.pdbx_seq_one_letter_code
_entity_poly.pdbx_strand_id
1 'polypeptide(L)'
;MLSPMLPPDFRWIKPAATAYDETVIAHGDTWVVHIYQPERGREWVAMLDAHREPEVRRHRRCTAFANGKTGAELWVQREQARLRLEIQDRVGTQRFLIQRT
;
A
#
# COMPACT_ATOMS: atom_id res chain seq x y z
N MET A 1 -19.12 10.06 12.76
CA MET A 1 -17.72 9.61 12.81
C MET A 1 -17.10 10.00 11.48
N LEU A 2 -16.12 10.91 11.48
CA LEU A 2 -15.38 11.25 10.25
C LEU A 2 -14.51 10.04 9.89
N SER A 3 -14.83 9.36 8.79
CA SER A 3 -14.05 8.23 8.26
C SER A 3 -12.61 8.68 7.96
N PRO A 4 -11.59 7.86 8.21
CA PRO A 4 -10.22 8.24 7.90
C PRO A 4 -10.06 8.41 6.39
N MET A 5 -9.97 9.66 5.92
CA MET A 5 -9.67 9.97 4.52
C MET A 5 -8.18 9.76 4.26
N LEU A 6 -7.83 9.13 3.13
CA LEU A 6 -6.43 9.06 2.70
C LEU A 6 -5.86 10.48 2.51
N PRO A 7 -4.57 10.71 2.80
CA PRO A 7 -3.91 11.94 2.39
C PRO A 7 -4.02 12.10 0.85
N PRO A 8 -4.06 13.34 0.33
CA PRO A 8 -4.53 13.64 -1.04
C PRO A 8 -3.69 13.02 -2.17
N ASP A 9 -2.44 12.70 -1.89
CA ASP A 9 -1.47 12.07 -2.79
C ASP A 9 -1.50 10.53 -2.74
N PHE A 10 -2.32 9.96 -1.86
CA PHE A 10 -2.57 8.54 -1.77
C PHE A 10 -3.99 8.23 -2.24
N ARG A 11 -4.16 7.11 -2.95
CA ARG A 11 -5.48 6.67 -3.41
C ARG A 11 -5.60 5.16 -3.36
N TRP A 12 -6.83 4.70 -3.18
CA TRP A 12 -7.20 3.33 -3.45
C TRP A 12 -7.16 3.07 -4.96
N ILE A 13 -6.58 1.95 -5.36
CA ILE A 13 -6.56 1.47 -6.74
C ILE A 13 -6.83 -0.04 -6.77
N LYS A 14 -7.21 -0.52 -7.95
CA LYS A 14 -7.30 -1.95 -8.24
C LYS A 14 -5.90 -2.54 -8.43
N PRO A 15 -5.63 -3.75 -7.90
CA PRO A 15 -4.34 -4.41 -8.13
C PRO A 15 -4.15 -4.88 -9.58
N ALA A 16 -5.24 -5.05 -10.33
CA ALA A 16 -5.24 -5.40 -11.75
C ALA A 16 -6.50 -4.84 -12.44
N ALA A 17 -6.45 -4.67 -13.76
CA ALA A 17 -7.59 -4.15 -14.54
C ALA A 17 -8.86 -5.01 -14.39
N THR A 18 -8.70 -6.32 -14.19
CA THR A 18 -9.79 -7.28 -14.01
C THR A 18 -10.27 -7.42 -12.57
N ALA A 19 -9.61 -6.77 -11.60
CA ALA A 19 -10.00 -6.86 -10.21
C ALA A 19 -11.34 -6.15 -9.97
N TYR A 20 -12.18 -6.74 -9.12
CA TYR A 20 -13.46 -6.15 -8.73
C TYR A 20 -13.25 -4.97 -7.77
N ASP A 21 -12.50 -5.22 -6.70
CA ASP A 21 -12.30 -4.26 -5.61
C ASP A 21 -10.97 -3.51 -5.68
N GLU A 22 -10.98 -2.29 -5.14
CA GLU A 22 -9.76 -1.52 -4.88
C GLU A 22 -9.16 -1.96 -3.55
N THR A 23 -8.09 -2.75 -3.64
CA THR A 23 -7.43 -3.37 -2.49
C THR A 23 -6.01 -2.87 -2.26
N VAL A 24 -5.53 -1.93 -3.08
CA VAL A 24 -4.18 -1.35 -2.98
C VAL A 24 -4.28 0.13 -2.65
N ILE A 25 -3.46 0.59 -1.70
CA ILE A 25 -3.20 2.03 -1.56
C ILE A 25 -1.90 2.34 -2.29
N ALA A 26 -1.94 3.32 -3.17
CA ALA A 26 -0.77 3.78 -3.94
C ALA A 26 -0.54 5.28 -3.77
N HIS A 27 0.73 5.67 -3.86
CA HIS A 27 1.19 7.04 -4.03
C HIS A 27 1.78 7.17 -5.45
N GLY A 28 1.07 7.86 -6.35
CA GLY A 28 1.34 7.77 -7.78
C GLY A 28 1.17 6.33 -8.29
N ASP A 29 2.22 5.77 -8.89
CA ASP A 29 2.28 4.39 -9.36
C ASP A 29 2.92 3.43 -8.35
N THR A 30 3.34 3.93 -7.18
CA THR A 30 4.03 3.13 -6.17
C THR A 30 3.04 2.60 -5.13
N TRP A 31 2.96 1.28 -4.99
CA TRP A 31 2.08 0.61 -4.04
C TRP A 31 2.68 0.66 -2.64
N VAL A 32 1.91 1.11 -1.64
CA VAL A 32 2.38 1.21 -0.24
C VAL A 32 1.68 0.24 0.69
N VAL A 33 0.42 -0.11 0.39
CA VAL A 33 -0.34 -1.16 1.07
C VAL A 33 -1.04 -2.02 0.04
N HIS A 34 -1.06 -3.32 0.26
CA HIS A 34 -1.92 -4.25 -0.48
C HIS A 34 -2.70 -5.12 0.50
N ILE A 35 -4.03 -5.04 0.43
CA ILE A 35 -4.94 -5.92 1.15
C ILE A 35 -5.27 -7.10 0.24
N TYR A 36 -5.04 -8.30 0.72
CA TYR A 36 -5.30 -9.51 -0.04
C TYR A 36 -5.73 -10.65 0.86
N GLN A 37 -6.26 -11.70 0.26
CA GLN A 37 -6.62 -12.93 0.92
C GLN A 37 -5.66 -14.00 0.39
N PRO A 38 -4.72 -14.52 1.21
CA PRO A 38 -3.76 -15.52 0.75
C PRO A 38 -4.44 -16.80 0.21
N GLU A 39 -5.53 -17.20 0.85
CA GLU A 39 -6.39 -18.30 0.44
C GLU A 39 -7.84 -17.82 0.44
N ARG A 40 -8.60 -18.15 -0.61
CA ARG A 40 -10.00 -17.73 -0.72
C ARG A 40 -10.80 -18.23 0.48
N GLY A 41 -11.51 -17.31 1.15
CA GLY A 41 -12.32 -17.63 2.33
C GLY A 41 -11.57 -17.59 3.68
N ARG A 42 -10.27 -17.27 3.69
CA ARG A 42 -9.49 -17.08 4.93
C ARG A 42 -9.44 -15.65 5.43
N GLU A 43 -8.66 -15.41 6.48
CA GLU A 43 -8.39 -14.08 7.00
C GLU A 43 -7.81 -13.16 5.91
N TRP A 44 -8.22 -11.90 5.96
CA TRP A 44 -7.62 -10.86 5.13
C TRP A 44 -6.27 -10.47 5.71
N VAL A 45 -5.33 -10.07 4.85
CA VAL A 45 -4.01 -9.62 5.26
C VAL A 45 -3.71 -8.28 4.59
N ALA A 46 -3.29 -7.31 5.39
CA ALA A 46 -2.68 -6.08 4.90
C ALA A 46 -1.16 -6.25 4.85
N MET A 47 -0.60 -6.30 3.64
CA MET A 47 0.84 -6.15 3.40
C MET A 47 1.17 -4.66 3.40
N LEU A 48 1.90 -4.23 4.41
CA LEU A 48 2.40 -2.87 4.59
C LEU A 48 3.79 -2.73 3.99
N ASP A 49 4.15 -1.50 3.67
CA ASP A 49 5.43 -1.17 3.05
C ASP A 49 5.65 -1.95 1.73
N ALA A 50 4.57 -2.08 0.93
CA ALA A 50 4.56 -2.88 -0.30
C ALA A 50 5.59 -2.41 -1.35
N HIS A 51 6.04 -1.15 -1.24
CA HIS A 51 7.09 -0.55 -2.06
C HIS A 51 8.50 -0.99 -1.66
N ARG A 52 8.67 -1.79 -0.61
CA ARG A 52 9.97 -2.29 -0.19
C ARG A 52 10.25 -3.70 -0.71
N GLU A 53 11.48 -4.15 -0.53
CA GLU A 53 11.88 -5.54 -0.81
C GLU A 53 11.06 -6.53 0.03
N PRO A 54 10.75 -7.73 -0.49
CA PRO A 54 9.89 -8.69 0.19
C PRO A 54 10.27 -9.02 1.63
N GLU A 55 11.57 -9.09 1.95
CA GLU A 55 12.04 -9.51 3.28
C GLU A 55 11.69 -8.51 4.39
N VAL A 56 11.51 -7.24 4.05
CA VAL A 56 11.23 -6.17 5.03
C VAL A 56 9.75 -5.79 5.08
N ARG A 57 8.89 -6.41 4.26
CA ARG A 57 7.45 -6.13 4.24
C ARG A 57 6.79 -6.66 5.49
N ARG A 58 5.93 -5.84 6.08
CA ARG A 58 5.20 -6.21 7.30
C ARG A 58 3.80 -6.67 6.94
N HIS A 59 3.37 -7.78 7.53
CA HIS A 59 2.04 -8.33 7.29
C HIS A 59 1.19 -8.19 8.55
N ARG A 60 -0.03 -7.66 8.41
CA ARG A 60 -1.00 -7.54 9.48
C ARG A 60 -2.26 -8.30 9.12
N ARG A 61 -2.66 -9.25 9.97
CA ARG A 61 -3.93 -9.97 9.80
C ARG A 61 -5.09 -9.02 10.09
N CYS A 62 -6.15 -9.16 9.30
CA CYS A 62 -7.36 -8.37 9.36
C CYS A 62 -8.54 -9.33 9.56
N THR A 63 -9.40 -9.01 10.52
CA THR A 63 -10.60 -9.82 10.81
C THR A 63 -11.65 -9.75 9.69
N ALA A 64 -11.66 -8.66 8.92
CA ALA A 64 -12.54 -8.46 7.77
C ALA A 64 -11.89 -7.50 6.75
N PHE A 65 -12.37 -7.52 5.51
CA PHE A 65 -11.90 -6.61 4.45
C PHE A 65 -12.07 -5.13 4.84
N ALA A 66 -13.27 -4.77 5.32
CA ALA A 66 -13.57 -3.39 5.75
C ALA A 66 -12.63 -2.92 6.88
N ASN A 67 -12.38 -3.78 7.88
CA ASN A 67 -11.43 -3.49 8.96
C ASN A 67 -10.01 -3.31 8.42
N GLY A 68 -9.64 -4.10 7.42
CA GLY A 68 -8.38 -3.94 6.68
C GLY A 68 -8.28 -2.57 6.02
N LYS A 69 -9.32 -2.12 5.30
CA LYS A 69 -9.30 -0.79 4.64
C LYS A 69 -9.14 0.33 5.66
N THR A 70 -9.95 0.35 6.72
CA THR A 70 -9.88 1.38 7.77
C THR A 70 -8.51 1.38 8.45
N GLY A 71 -7.97 0.19 8.79
CA GLY A 71 -6.67 0.06 9.41
C GLY A 71 -5.53 0.52 8.50
N ALA A 72 -5.62 0.23 7.20
CA ALA A 72 -4.67 0.68 6.20
C ALA A 72 -4.69 2.20 6.02
N GLU A 73 -5.88 2.82 5.97
CA GLU A 73 -6.03 4.27 5.90
C GLU A 73 -5.39 4.97 7.11
N LEU A 74 -5.68 4.48 8.33
CA LEU A 74 -5.07 5.00 9.56
C LEU A 74 -3.55 4.84 9.58
N TRP A 75 -3.05 3.71 9.09
CA TRP A 75 -1.61 3.48 8.98
C TRP A 75 -0.97 4.45 7.99
N VAL A 76 -1.56 4.65 6.80
CA VAL A 76 -1.04 5.61 5.82
C VAL A 76 -1.09 7.02 6.39
N GLN A 77 -2.16 7.44 7.06
CA GLN A 77 -2.23 8.75 7.70
C GLN A 77 -1.08 8.97 8.71
N ARG A 78 -0.76 7.95 9.51
CA ARG A 78 0.32 8.02 10.50
C ARG A 78 1.71 8.04 9.85
N GLU A 79 1.91 7.25 8.80
CA GLU A 79 3.22 7.02 8.19
C GLU A 79 3.48 7.90 6.95
N GLN A 80 2.53 8.77 6.56
CA GLN A 80 2.55 9.49 5.27
C GLN A 80 3.88 10.21 4.97
N ALA A 81 4.49 10.85 5.97
CA ALA A 81 5.75 11.57 5.79
C ALA A 81 6.91 10.61 5.46
N ARG A 82 6.99 9.50 6.20
CA ARG A 82 7.98 8.44 5.96
C ARG A 82 7.79 7.79 4.59
N LEU A 83 6.54 7.49 4.21
CA LEU A 83 6.22 6.88 2.92
C LEU A 83 6.65 7.77 1.75
N ARG A 84 6.35 9.07 1.80
CA ARG A 84 6.78 10.02 0.76
C ARG A 84 8.30 10.03 0.57
N LEU A 85 9.05 10.11 1.67
CA LEU A 85 10.52 10.12 1.65
C LEU A 85 11.08 8.84 1.03
N GLU A 86 10.59 7.67 1.45
CA GLU A 86 11.07 6.38 0.95
C GLU A 86 10.75 6.17 -0.54
N ILE A 87 9.56 6.58 -0.97
CA ILE A 87 9.15 6.44 -2.38
C ILE A 87 9.99 7.37 -3.26
N GLN A 88 10.23 8.60 -2.81
CA GLN A 88 11.08 9.55 -3.51
C GLN A 88 12.52 9.05 -3.65
N ASP A 89 13.10 8.49 -2.57
CA ASP A 89 14.45 7.93 -2.57
C ASP A 89 14.58 6.71 -3.51
N ARG A 90 13.55 5.85 -3.53
CA ARG A 90 13.50 4.70 -4.45
C ARG A 90 13.42 5.12 -5.91
N VAL A 91 12.58 6.10 -6.24
CA VAL A 91 12.50 6.65 -7.61
C VAL A 91 13.83 7.26 -8.02
N GLY A 92 14.52 7.96 -7.11
CA GLY A 92 15.87 8.48 -7.33
C GLY A 92 16.89 7.38 -7.65
N THR A 93 16.89 6.31 -6.85
CA THR A 93 17.77 5.15 -7.03
C THR A 93 17.51 4.44 -8.36
N GLN A 94 16.25 4.18 -8.71
CA GLN A 94 15.90 3.48 -9.96
C GLN A 94 16.23 4.32 -11.20
N ARG A 95 16.01 5.64 -11.14
CA ARG A 95 16.33 6.57 -12.23
C ARG A 95 17.83 6.70 -12.47
N PHE A 96 18.65 6.65 -11.41
CA PHE A 96 20.12 6.68 -11.53
C PHE A 96 20.68 5.41 -12.19
N LEU A 97 20.08 4.25 -11.92
CA LEU A 97 20.50 2.98 -12.53
C LEU A 97 20.17 2.92 -14.03
N ILE A 98 19.01 3.44 -14.45
CA ILE A 98 18.60 3.44 -15.86
C ILE A 98 19.48 4.39 -16.70
N GLN A 99 19.90 5.55 -16.16
CA GLN A 99 20.72 6.53 -16.88
C GLN A 99 22.20 6.17 -17.04
N ARG A 100 22.63 5.05 -16.46
CA ARG A 100 24.03 4.57 -16.49
C ARG A 100 24.26 3.40 -17.46
N THR A 101 23.25 3.03 -18.23
CA THR A 101 23.30 1.96 -19.25
C THR A 101 23.15 2.58 -20.63
#